data_AF-A0A6G2K988-F1
#
_entry.id   AF-A0A6G2K988-F1
#
_cell.length_a   1.000
_cell.length_b   1.000
_cell.length_c   1.000
_cell.angle_alpha   90.00
_cell.angle_beta   90.00
_cell.angle_gamma   90.00
#
_symmetry.space_group_name_H-M   'P 1'
#
loop_
_entity.id
_entity.type
_entity.pdbx_description
1 polymer ?
#
loop_
_entity_poly.entity_id
_entity_poly.type
_entity_poly.pdbx_seq_one_letter_code
_entity_poly.pdbx_strand_id
1 'polypeptide(L)'
;MYNVKTLAALVVVAVAASSVSLAEAYSEFSAYTNIRQDVAYQMVDNAIAAFEMDMNTAFADIQNPDNALYNDVELYVFVLDSDGTIVAHGASPDLVGTDTHDLTDGRGANVGDLFDAHLSAEGAWIEYYWPNPATETDEPERKLAWTRVYQGYVFSVGIYPEYTDATQVYLDDASSQQRRLAQAMVEQALQAIIADKYGAFAAIQDRNNPLYHDGELYVFVNDIDGEIVAHGITPDILGQNANNLVDRHGTNIGELYNKHGSPYGAWVQYYWGNPATETDETERKLTWFVQSAGYTIGVGIYPDSPGAPRSPIISEYDRERQEVAWNMVMDAVDALGMDMHRTMQAIQDPEDTLYHDEEIYLTVLDQDGVIMAHGVSPDLVGVDAHDITDMQGTNLGELFDANRSPYGKWVEYYWPNPITDTDEPEFKMLLLVPAGNYLVAAGIYPHMLEP
;
A
#
# COMPACT_ATOMS: atom_id res chain seq x y z
N MET A 1 9.59 5.75 75.38
CA MET A 1 8.41 5.30 74.62
C MET A 1 7.75 6.52 74.00
N TYR A 2 7.57 6.49 72.68
CA TYR A 2 6.81 7.40 71.79
C TYR A 2 7.17 8.91 71.84
N ASN A 3 7.96 9.42 70.89
CA ASN A 3 7.66 9.77 69.50
C ASN A 3 6.81 11.06 69.37
N VAL A 4 7.49 12.19 69.11
CA VAL A 4 6.88 13.42 68.60
C VAL A 4 7.91 14.08 67.68
N LYS A 5 7.73 14.00 66.36
CA LYS A 5 8.16 15.06 65.45
C LYS A 5 7.14 15.23 64.34
N THR A 6 6.43 16.34 64.49
CA THR A 6 5.60 17.11 63.57
C THR A 6 6.11 17.06 62.14
N LEU A 7 5.25 16.65 61.20
CA LEU A 7 5.41 16.85 59.76
C LEU A 7 5.11 18.32 59.44
N ALA A 8 6.04 19.00 58.75
CA ALA A 8 5.78 20.25 58.04
C ALA A 8 6.39 20.16 56.63
N ALA A 9 5.49 20.34 55.66
CA ALA A 9 5.61 20.53 54.22
C ALA A 9 7.00 20.63 53.56
N LEU A 10 7.20 19.82 52.52
CA LEU A 10 7.96 20.21 51.34
C LEU A 10 7.00 20.24 50.15
N VAL A 11 6.76 21.44 49.61
CA VAL A 11 6.06 21.65 48.35
C VAL A 11 7.03 21.27 47.23
N VAL A 12 6.73 20.20 46.51
CA VAL A 12 7.37 19.91 45.21
C VAL A 12 6.38 20.35 44.14
N VAL A 13 6.71 21.46 43.48
CA VAL A 13 6.07 21.84 42.22
C VAL A 13 6.58 20.87 41.16
N ALA A 14 5.77 19.87 40.83
CA ALA A 14 6.01 19.04 39.66
C ALA A 14 5.60 19.84 38.42
N VAL A 15 6.58 20.29 37.65
CA VAL A 15 6.36 20.71 36.26
C VAL A 15 6.08 19.41 35.50
N ALA A 16 4.81 19.19 35.14
CA ALA A 16 4.43 18.14 34.22
C ALA A 16 4.98 18.53 32.84
N ALA A 17 6.12 17.96 32.45
CA ALA A 17 6.48 17.86 31.05
C ALA A 17 5.51 16.84 30.45
N SER A 18 4.60 17.30 29.59
CA SER A 18 3.73 16.47 28.78
C SER A 18 4.59 15.61 27.88
N SER A 19 4.80 14.35 28.25
CA SER A 19 5.27 13.31 27.34
C SER A 19 4.09 12.96 26.42
N VAL A 20 3.94 13.72 25.34
CA VAL A 20 3.21 13.23 24.17
C VAL A 20 4.00 12.02 23.70
N SER A 21 3.38 10.85 23.71
CA SER A 21 4.04 9.65 23.22
C SER A 21 4.27 9.81 21.72
N LEU A 22 5.41 9.35 21.19
CA LEU A 22 5.70 9.38 19.75
C LEU A 22 4.56 8.82 18.91
N ALA A 23 3.78 7.86 19.44
CA ALA A 23 2.58 7.30 18.81
C ALA A 23 1.49 8.35 18.48
N GLU A 24 1.29 9.38 19.32
CA GLU A 24 0.32 10.46 19.03
C GLU A 24 0.86 11.47 17.99
N ALA A 25 2.16 11.50 17.73
CA ALA A 25 2.76 12.34 16.69
C ALA A 25 2.69 11.69 15.28
N TYR A 26 2.43 10.38 15.20
CA TYR A 26 2.29 9.65 13.94
C TYR A 26 0.87 9.72 13.33
N SER A 27 -0.13 10.28 14.04
CA SER A 27 -1.50 10.43 13.52
C SER A 27 -1.72 11.68 12.64
N GLU A 28 -0.66 12.42 12.27
CA GLU A 28 -0.76 13.68 11.51
C GLU A 28 -0.10 13.64 10.12
N PHE A 29 0.40 12.49 9.68
CA PHE A 29 1.02 12.38 8.36
C PHE A 29 0.01 12.34 7.23
N SER A 30 0.36 13.01 6.13
CA SER A 30 -0.42 12.94 4.90
C SER A 30 -0.40 11.52 4.34
N ALA A 31 -1.42 11.15 3.56
CA ALA A 31 -1.44 9.86 2.86
C ALA A 31 -0.19 9.65 1.99
N TYR A 32 0.34 10.73 1.40
CA TYR A 32 1.61 10.71 0.68
C TYR A 32 2.75 10.27 1.61
N THR A 33 2.92 10.96 2.74
CA THR A 33 3.97 10.67 3.72
C THR A 33 3.90 9.21 4.19
N ASN A 34 2.70 8.69 4.48
CA ASN A 34 2.52 7.28 4.88
C ASN A 34 3.00 6.31 3.78
N ILE A 35 2.63 6.55 2.51
CA ILE A 35 3.12 5.74 1.39
C ILE A 35 4.66 5.80 1.31
N ARG A 36 5.25 6.98 1.51
CA ARG A 36 6.72 7.10 1.49
C ARG A 36 7.38 6.40 2.68
N GLN A 37 6.72 6.30 3.84
CA GLN A 37 7.22 5.48 4.95
C GLN A 37 7.29 4.00 4.57
N ASP A 38 6.25 3.47 3.92
CA ASP A 38 6.24 2.08 3.45
C ASP A 38 7.35 1.82 2.43
N VAL A 39 7.61 2.78 1.53
CA VAL A 39 8.74 2.71 0.59
C VAL A 39 10.08 2.75 1.34
N ALA A 40 10.23 3.57 2.37
CA ALA A 40 11.44 3.61 3.18
C ALA A 40 11.74 2.26 3.86
N TYR A 41 10.70 1.58 4.38
CA TYR A 41 10.82 0.23 4.91
C TYR A 41 11.31 -0.75 3.84
N GLN A 42 10.66 -0.76 2.67
CA GLN A 42 11.02 -1.64 1.55
C GLN A 42 12.45 -1.39 1.04
N MET A 43 12.88 -0.13 0.92
CA MET A 43 14.22 0.23 0.47
C MET A 43 15.30 -0.25 1.45
N VAL A 44 15.05 -0.14 2.77
CA VAL A 44 15.97 -0.69 3.79
C VAL A 44 16.03 -2.21 3.69
N ASP A 45 14.88 -2.89 3.60
CA ASP A 45 14.83 -4.35 3.51
C ASP A 45 15.51 -4.87 2.23
N ASN A 46 15.30 -4.20 1.10
CA ASN A 46 15.96 -4.52 -0.16
C ASN A 46 17.48 -4.29 -0.09
N ALA A 47 17.93 -3.20 0.54
CA ALA A 47 19.35 -2.93 0.72
C ALA A 47 20.02 -3.99 1.61
N ILE A 48 19.35 -4.43 2.68
CA ILE A 48 19.82 -5.53 3.54
C ILE A 48 19.88 -6.83 2.75
N ALA A 49 18.83 -7.19 2.00
CA ALA A 49 18.80 -8.40 1.19
C ALA A 49 19.91 -8.41 0.12
N ALA A 50 20.17 -7.28 -0.54
CA ALA A 50 21.27 -7.15 -1.49
C ALA A 50 22.64 -7.30 -0.80
N PHE A 51 22.81 -6.70 0.38
CA PHE A 51 24.01 -6.83 1.20
C PHE A 51 24.28 -8.29 1.61
N GLU A 52 23.23 -9.04 1.97
CA GLU A 52 23.33 -10.47 2.30
C GLU A 52 23.82 -11.31 1.11
N MET A 53 23.45 -10.94 -0.11
CA MET A 53 23.89 -11.63 -1.33
C MET A 53 25.35 -11.30 -1.65
N ASP A 54 25.69 -10.02 -1.74
CA ASP A 54 27.06 -9.54 -1.91
C ASP A 54 27.19 -8.09 -1.42
N MET A 55 27.90 -7.91 -0.31
CA MET A 55 28.14 -6.61 0.32
C MET A 55 28.78 -5.58 -0.63
N ASN A 56 29.77 -5.98 -1.43
CA ASN A 56 30.52 -5.01 -2.25
C ASN A 56 29.66 -4.53 -3.42
N THR A 57 28.92 -5.43 -4.07
CA THR A 57 27.95 -5.10 -5.09
C THR A 57 26.84 -4.23 -4.51
N ALA A 58 26.28 -4.59 -3.36
CA ALA A 58 25.24 -3.78 -2.72
C ALA A 58 25.70 -2.34 -2.45
N PHE A 59 26.89 -2.16 -1.86
CA PHE A 59 27.42 -0.81 -1.63
C PHE A 59 27.74 -0.05 -2.91
N ALA A 60 28.24 -0.73 -3.95
CA ALA A 60 28.48 -0.08 -5.24
C ALA A 60 27.17 0.34 -5.92
N ASP A 61 26.14 -0.50 -5.83
CA ASP A 61 24.82 -0.24 -6.40
C ASP A 61 24.08 0.87 -5.64
N ILE A 62 24.19 0.91 -4.32
CA ILE A 62 23.67 2.02 -3.49
C ILE A 62 24.38 3.31 -3.84
N GLN A 63 25.70 3.30 -4.02
CA GLN A 63 26.47 4.51 -4.36
C GLN A 63 26.25 5.01 -5.80
N ASN A 64 25.54 4.26 -6.65
CA ASN A 64 25.17 4.73 -7.96
C ASN A 64 23.90 5.60 -7.86
N PRO A 65 23.99 6.93 -8.00
CA PRO A 65 22.83 7.81 -7.84
C PRO A 65 21.76 7.61 -8.91
N ASP A 66 22.11 6.97 -10.04
CA ASP A 66 21.15 6.64 -11.11
C ASP A 66 20.40 5.32 -10.82
N ASN A 67 20.71 4.62 -9.73
CA ASN A 67 20.04 3.38 -9.37
C ASN A 67 18.75 3.65 -8.59
N ALA A 68 17.63 3.62 -9.31
CA ALA A 68 16.29 3.86 -8.76
C ALA A 68 15.88 2.89 -7.64
N LEU A 69 16.56 1.75 -7.45
CA LEU A 69 16.32 0.87 -6.30
C LEU A 69 16.79 1.47 -4.97
N TYR A 70 17.76 2.38 -5.01
CA TYR A 70 18.40 2.94 -3.82
C TYR A 70 18.38 4.47 -3.79
N ASN A 71 17.85 5.11 -4.84
CA ASN A 71 17.65 6.55 -4.93
C ASN A 71 16.46 6.85 -5.86
N ASP A 72 15.32 7.28 -5.31
CA ASP A 72 14.15 7.71 -6.09
C ASP A 72 13.97 9.24 -6.09
N VAL A 73 15.09 9.96 -5.93
CA VAL A 73 15.20 11.41 -5.74
C VAL A 73 14.87 11.83 -4.31
N GLU A 74 13.66 11.59 -3.81
CA GLU A 74 13.28 11.99 -2.44
C GLU A 74 13.84 11.02 -1.39
N LEU A 75 13.67 9.71 -1.61
CA LEU A 75 14.15 8.66 -0.74
C LEU A 75 15.44 8.08 -1.30
N TYR A 76 16.41 7.92 -0.42
CA TYR A 76 17.69 7.33 -0.76
C TYR A 76 18.24 6.51 0.40
N VAL A 77 18.87 5.38 0.05
CA VAL A 77 19.56 4.54 1.01
C VAL A 77 20.91 5.16 1.36
N PHE A 78 21.25 5.17 2.64
CA PHE A 78 22.61 5.35 3.11
C PHE A 78 22.93 4.32 4.19
N VAL A 79 24.20 3.95 4.27
CA VAL A 79 24.68 2.90 5.16
C VAL A 79 25.83 3.44 5.99
N LEU A 80 25.76 3.25 7.30
CA LEU A 80 26.87 3.50 8.22
C LEU A 80 27.52 2.18 8.62
N ASP A 81 28.83 2.16 8.83
CA ASP A 81 29.50 1.07 9.54
C ASP A 81 29.35 1.19 11.06
N SER A 82 29.96 0.27 11.80
CA SER A 82 29.86 0.20 13.26
C SER A 82 30.49 1.38 14.01
N ASP A 83 31.34 2.16 13.35
CA ASP A 83 31.98 3.35 13.93
C ASP A 83 31.19 4.62 13.58
N GLY A 84 30.08 4.50 12.83
CA GLY A 84 29.27 5.64 12.38
C GLY A 84 29.82 6.30 11.11
N THR A 85 30.72 5.65 10.38
CA THR A 85 31.24 6.16 9.11
C THR A 85 30.31 5.81 7.96
N ILE A 86 30.00 6.76 7.08
CA ILE A 86 29.18 6.52 5.90
C ILE A 86 29.94 5.65 4.90
N VAL A 87 29.45 4.44 4.62
CA VAL A 87 30.08 3.48 3.70
C VAL A 87 29.38 3.35 2.34
N ALA A 88 28.12 3.78 2.26
CA ALA A 88 27.38 3.91 1.01
C ALA A 88 26.32 5.02 1.14
N HIS A 89 26.05 5.75 0.07
CA HIS A 89 25.05 6.82 0.07
C HIS A 89 24.46 7.04 -1.32
N GLY A 90 23.14 6.90 -1.45
CA GLY A 90 22.40 6.92 -2.72
C GLY A 90 22.26 8.30 -3.36
N ALA A 91 22.00 9.34 -2.58
CA ALA A 91 21.87 10.70 -3.14
C ALA A 91 23.19 11.49 -3.20
N SER A 92 24.12 11.25 -2.28
CA SER A 92 25.35 12.03 -2.12
C SER A 92 26.56 11.12 -1.90
N PRO A 93 27.07 10.45 -2.95
CA PRO A 93 28.23 9.56 -2.85
C PRO A 93 29.49 10.25 -2.28
N ASP A 94 29.60 11.58 -2.42
CA ASP A 94 30.69 12.37 -1.86
C ASP A 94 30.74 12.35 -0.31
N LEU A 95 29.68 11.92 0.37
CA LEU A 95 29.68 11.75 1.83
C LEU A 95 30.35 10.46 2.29
N VAL A 96 30.63 9.51 1.40
CA VAL A 96 31.27 8.24 1.75
C VAL A 96 32.67 8.46 2.34
N GLY A 97 32.94 7.83 3.48
CA GLY A 97 34.13 8.00 4.30
C GLY A 97 34.03 9.11 5.34
N THR A 98 32.91 9.83 5.41
CA THR A 98 32.66 10.83 6.45
C THR A 98 32.14 10.16 7.72
N ASP A 99 32.71 10.51 8.88
CA ASP A 99 32.20 10.11 10.19
C ASP A 99 30.99 10.98 10.55
N THR A 100 29.86 10.35 10.87
CA THR A 100 28.63 11.08 11.26
C THR A 100 28.79 11.86 12.57
N HIS A 101 29.77 11.54 13.42
CA HIS A 101 30.10 12.31 14.61
C HIS A 101 30.79 13.64 14.31
N ASP A 102 31.32 13.82 13.10
CA ASP A 102 31.85 15.10 12.62
C ASP A 102 30.75 15.98 11.98
N LEU A 103 29.54 15.44 11.82
CA LEU A 103 28.42 16.12 11.18
C LEU A 103 27.49 16.74 12.23
N THR A 104 26.95 17.90 11.88
CA THR A 104 25.94 18.62 12.66
C THR A 104 24.76 18.91 11.75
N ASP A 105 23.56 18.62 12.23
CA ASP A 105 22.32 18.86 11.50
C ASP A 105 21.97 20.36 11.42
N GLY A 106 20.92 20.71 10.67
CA GLY A 106 20.46 22.10 10.50
C GLY A 106 20.05 22.83 11.79
N ARG A 107 19.91 22.11 12.92
CA ARG A 107 19.55 22.65 14.24
C ARG A 107 20.69 22.62 15.25
N GLY A 108 21.87 22.15 14.87
CA GLY A 108 23.02 22.08 15.76
C GLY A 108 23.18 20.76 16.52
N ALA A 109 22.36 19.75 16.24
CA ALA A 109 22.50 18.42 16.84
C ALA A 109 23.59 17.61 16.12
N ASN A 110 24.38 16.84 16.88
CA ASN A 110 25.38 15.94 16.31
C ASN A 110 24.69 14.74 15.65
N VAL A 111 25.01 14.45 14.39
CA VAL A 111 24.30 13.39 13.64
C VAL A 111 24.67 12.01 14.17
N GLY A 112 25.95 11.74 14.47
CA GLY A 112 26.40 10.46 15.04
C GLY A 112 25.72 10.13 16.37
N ASP A 113 25.66 11.10 17.29
CA ASP A 113 24.97 10.93 18.58
C ASP A 113 23.48 10.55 18.42
N LEU A 114 22.81 11.04 17.36
CA LEU A 114 21.42 10.70 17.07
C LEU A 114 21.29 9.24 16.59
N PHE A 115 22.21 8.76 15.76
CA PHE A 115 22.23 7.35 15.33
C PHE A 115 22.56 6.39 16.47
N ASP A 116 23.57 6.70 17.27
CA ASP A 116 23.97 5.91 18.44
C ASP A 116 22.81 5.67 19.42
N ALA A 117 21.95 6.68 19.59
CA ALA A 117 20.79 6.60 20.47
C ALA A 117 19.65 5.70 19.96
N HIS A 118 19.67 5.29 18.68
CA HIS A 118 18.55 4.61 18.00
C HIS A 118 18.96 3.32 17.27
N LEU A 119 20.11 2.74 17.61
CA LEU A 119 20.56 1.46 17.06
C LEU A 119 19.57 0.33 17.43
N SER A 120 18.88 -0.22 16.44
CA SER A 120 17.88 -1.28 16.60
C SER A 120 17.89 -2.26 15.43
N ALA A 121 17.91 -3.57 15.72
CA ALA A 121 17.77 -4.62 14.70
C ALA A 121 16.31 -4.76 14.19
N GLU A 122 15.35 -4.47 15.07
CA GLU A 122 13.92 -4.36 14.75
C GLU A 122 13.60 -3.05 14.00
N GLY A 123 14.54 -2.11 14.03
CA GLY A 123 14.46 -0.79 13.43
C GLY A 123 14.01 0.31 14.38
N ALA A 124 14.24 1.56 13.96
CA ALA A 124 13.85 2.77 14.66
C ALA A 124 13.72 3.94 13.69
N TRP A 125 12.87 4.91 14.04
CA TRP A 125 12.84 6.21 13.36
C TRP A 125 13.74 7.21 14.09
N ILE A 126 14.53 7.97 13.34
CA ILE A 126 15.40 9.04 13.83
C ILE A 126 14.97 10.36 13.18
N GLU A 127 14.81 11.41 13.99
CA GLU A 127 14.55 12.76 13.49
C GLU A 127 15.84 13.60 13.49
N TYR A 128 16.11 14.28 12.37
CA TYR A 128 17.17 15.28 12.25
C TYR A 128 16.88 16.25 11.10
N TYR A 129 17.64 17.35 10.99
CA TYR A 129 17.44 18.36 9.93
C TYR A 129 18.50 18.25 8.83
N TRP A 130 18.08 17.95 7.61
CA TRP A 130 18.97 17.67 6.47
C TRP A 130 18.45 18.27 5.16
N PRO A 131 19.33 18.65 4.21
CA PRO A 131 18.91 19.12 2.89
C PRO A 131 18.07 18.08 2.15
N ASN A 132 16.93 18.52 1.62
CA ASN A 132 16.04 17.70 0.81
C ASN A 132 16.48 17.74 -0.67
N PRO A 133 16.99 16.63 -1.23
CA PRO A 133 17.41 16.60 -2.64
C PRO A 133 16.28 16.92 -3.63
N ALA A 134 15.02 16.76 -3.23
CA ALA A 134 13.86 17.02 -4.08
C ALA A 134 13.43 18.51 -4.13
N THR A 135 13.99 19.38 -3.27
CA THR A 135 13.71 20.84 -3.31
C THR A 135 14.75 21.67 -4.04
N GLU A 136 15.86 21.07 -4.47
CA GLU A 136 17.00 21.76 -5.10
C GLU A 136 17.56 22.92 -4.24
N THR A 137 17.38 22.86 -2.91
CA THR A 137 17.93 23.84 -1.96
C THR A 137 18.79 23.15 -0.91
N ASP A 138 19.79 23.88 -0.39
CA ASP A 138 20.63 23.42 0.74
C ASP A 138 19.99 23.72 2.11
N GLU A 139 18.78 24.29 2.14
CA GLU A 139 18.08 24.61 3.39
C GLU A 139 17.66 23.31 4.09
N PRO A 140 18.10 23.05 5.33
CA PRO A 140 17.77 21.81 6.02
C PRO A 140 16.28 21.72 6.35
N GLU A 141 15.66 20.63 5.94
CA GLU A 141 14.27 20.27 6.24
C GLU A 141 14.24 19.18 7.31
N ARG A 142 13.10 19.02 7.97
CA ARG A 142 12.91 17.93 8.94
C ARG A 142 12.92 16.61 8.17
N LYS A 143 13.81 15.71 8.57
CA LYS A 143 13.93 14.37 8.02
C LYS A 143 13.63 13.35 9.10
N LEU A 144 12.79 12.38 8.77
CA LEU A 144 12.61 11.17 9.57
C LEU A 144 13.26 10.02 8.83
N ALA A 145 14.30 9.42 9.39
CA ALA A 145 14.98 8.27 8.80
C ALA A 145 14.59 6.98 9.50
N TRP A 146 14.04 6.03 8.76
CA TRP A 146 13.92 4.65 9.20
C TRP A 146 15.29 4.02 9.12
N THR A 147 15.73 3.44 10.22
CA THR A 147 17.04 2.79 10.30
C THR A 147 16.91 1.38 10.85
N ARG A 148 17.73 0.45 10.35
CA ARG A 148 17.87 -0.92 10.86
C ARG A 148 19.33 -1.32 10.95
N VAL A 149 19.69 -1.91 12.08
CA VAL A 149 21.01 -2.50 12.30
C VAL A 149 21.04 -3.93 11.76
N TYR A 150 21.97 -4.21 10.86
CA TYR A 150 22.19 -5.54 10.32
C TYR A 150 23.68 -5.82 10.13
N GLN A 151 24.17 -6.92 10.74
CA GLN A 151 25.58 -7.34 10.70
C GLN A 151 26.62 -6.24 10.98
N GLY A 152 26.31 -5.32 11.90
CA GLY A 152 27.22 -4.22 12.29
C GLY A 152 27.16 -2.99 11.37
N TYR A 153 26.26 -2.98 10.39
CA TYR A 153 25.95 -1.84 9.56
C TYR A 153 24.57 -1.27 9.90
N VAL A 154 24.39 0.02 9.64
CA VAL A 154 23.16 0.77 9.91
C VAL A 154 22.56 1.21 8.58
N PHE A 155 21.53 0.52 8.11
CA PHE A 155 20.85 0.80 6.84
C PHE A 155 19.73 1.79 7.08
N SER A 156 19.72 2.88 6.32
CA SER A 156 18.82 4.00 6.59
C SER A 156 18.24 4.60 5.34
N VAL A 157 16.95 4.95 5.39
CA VAL A 157 16.22 5.70 4.35
C VAL A 157 15.33 6.69 5.06
N GLY A 158 15.21 7.92 4.56
CA GLY A 158 14.37 8.92 5.22
C GLY A 158 13.43 9.66 4.31
N ILE A 159 12.35 10.11 4.95
CA ILE A 159 11.27 10.91 4.38
C ILE A 159 11.36 12.35 4.89
N TYR A 160 10.77 13.28 4.14
CA TYR A 160 10.61 14.68 4.53
C TYR A 160 9.12 14.97 4.72
N PRO A 161 8.56 14.88 5.94
CA PRO A 161 7.12 14.91 6.16
C PRO A 161 6.42 16.18 5.65
N GLU A 162 7.13 17.30 5.67
CA GLU A 162 6.63 18.60 5.22
C GLU A 162 6.89 18.87 3.72
N TYR A 163 7.52 17.95 2.99
CA TYR A 163 7.76 18.09 1.56
C TYR A 163 6.45 18.01 0.78
N THR A 164 6.17 19.06 0.01
CA THR A 164 5.03 19.12 -0.91
C THR A 164 5.49 19.40 -2.33
N ASP A 165 5.22 18.48 -3.27
CA ASP A 165 5.33 18.74 -4.70
C ASP A 165 3.96 19.19 -5.24
N ALA A 166 3.94 20.14 -6.18
CA ALA A 166 2.71 20.56 -6.87
C ALA A 166 2.05 19.41 -7.67
N THR A 167 2.80 18.34 -7.95
CA THR A 167 2.30 17.11 -8.57
C THR A 167 1.85 16.05 -7.56
N GLN A 168 2.01 16.27 -6.25
CA GLN A 168 1.49 15.36 -5.23
C GLN A 168 -0.02 15.20 -5.37
N VAL A 169 -0.45 13.95 -5.31
CA VAL A 169 -1.84 13.57 -5.45
C VAL A 169 -2.46 13.41 -4.08
N TYR A 170 -3.56 14.11 -3.82
CA TYR A 170 -4.41 13.78 -2.69
C TYR A 170 -5.27 12.58 -3.04
N LEU A 171 -5.08 11.50 -2.29
CA LEU A 171 -5.87 10.28 -2.41
C LEU A 171 -6.79 10.21 -1.20
N ASP A 172 -8.10 10.32 -1.41
CA ASP A 172 -9.08 10.16 -0.33
C ASP A 172 -9.32 8.69 0.03
N ASP A 173 -9.94 8.47 1.18
CA ASP A 173 -10.24 7.12 1.69
C ASP A 173 -11.27 6.37 0.83
N ALA A 174 -12.14 7.09 0.12
CA ALA A 174 -13.16 6.50 -0.75
C ALA A 174 -12.53 5.68 -1.89
N SER A 175 -11.32 6.06 -2.33
CA SER A 175 -10.57 5.32 -3.35
C SER A 175 -9.75 4.14 -2.83
N SER A 176 -9.70 3.87 -1.53
CA SER A 176 -8.75 2.92 -0.91
C SER A 176 -8.69 1.53 -1.54
N GLN A 177 -9.84 0.93 -1.84
CA GLN A 177 -9.90 -0.35 -2.54
C GLN A 177 -9.34 -0.25 -3.96
N GLN A 178 -9.80 0.73 -4.75
CA GLN A 178 -9.36 0.90 -6.12
C GLN A 178 -7.85 1.18 -6.20
N ARG A 179 -7.28 1.87 -5.20
CA ARG A 179 -5.83 2.07 -5.05
C ARG A 179 -5.09 0.73 -4.91
N ARG A 180 -5.55 -0.13 -3.99
CA ARG A 180 -4.97 -1.47 -3.80
C ARG A 180 -5.07 -2.32 -5.07
N LEU A 181 -6.22 -2.30 -5.75
CA LEU A 181 -6.42 -3.01 -7.01
C LEU A 181 -5.49 -2.50 -8.11
N ALA A 182 -5.35 -1.18 -8.26
CA ALA A 182 -4.42 -0.58 -9.21
C ALA A 182 -2.97 -1.01 -8.93
N GLN A 183 -2.55 -1.02 -7.66
CA GLN A 183 -1.22 -1.49 -7.25
C GLN A 183 -1.00 -2.96 -7.59
N ALA A 184 -1.94 -3.84 -7.23
CA ALA A 184 -1.87 -5.27 -7.51
C ALA A 184 -1.86 -5.57 -9.02
N MET A 185 -2.66 -4.85 -9.81
CA MET A 185 -2.66 -4.97 -11.27
C MET A 185 -1.32 -4.56 -11.89
N VAL A 186 -0.69 -3.49 -11.39
CA VAL A 186 0.65 -3.07 -11.84
C VAL A 186 1.71 -4.11 -11.49
N GLU A 187 1.70 -4.64 -10.26
CA GLU A 187 2.62 -5.68 -9.83
C GLU A 187 2.45 -6.96 -10.68
N GLN A 188 1.22 -7.42 -10.84
CA GLN A 188 0.91 -8.59 -11.67
C GLN A 188 1.38 -8.41 -13.12
N ALA A 189 1.15 -7.22 -13.71
CA ALA A 189 1.63 -6.89 -15.04
C ALA A 189 3.15 -6.88 -15.13
N LEU A 190 3.85 -6.31 -14.15
CA LEU A 190 5.31 -6.32 -14.08
C LEU A 190 5.86 -7.76 -14.05
N GLN A 191 5.32 -8.61 -13.18
CA GLN A 191 5.73 -10.01 -13.09
C GLN A 191 5.49 -10.76 -14.40
N ALA A 192 4.34 -10.54 -15.05
CA ALA A 192 4.05 -11.13 -16.35
C ALA A 192 5.01 -10.65 -17.45
N ILE A 193 5.37 -9.37 -17.46
CA ILE A 193 6.32 -8.80 -18.43
C ILE A 193 7.73 -9.38 -18.23
N ILE A 194 8.17 -9.56 -16.98
CA ILE A 194 9.44 -10.20 -16.64
C ILE A 194 9.46 -11.67 -17.13
N ALA A 195 8.36 -12.39 -16.97
CA ALA A 195 8.26 -13.81 -17.32
C ALA A 195 8.13 -14.05 -18.83
N ASP A 196 7.22 -13.35 -19.51
CA ASP A 196 7.00 -13.41 -20.96
C ASP A 196 6.48 -12.07 -21.47
N LYS A 197 7.42 -11.18 -21.81
CA LYS A 197 7.11 -9.84 -22.32
C LYS A 197 6.05 -9.81 -23.41
N TYR A 198 6.19 -10.61 -24.47
CA TYR A 198 5.30 -10.53 -25.62
C TYR A 198 3.94 -11.17 -25.32
N GLY A 199 3.92 -12.25 -24.53
CA GLY A 199 2.68 -12.82 -24.00
C GLY A 199 1.92 -11.83 -23.12
N ALA A 200 2.63 -11.15 -22.20
CA ALA A 200 2.05 -10.15 -21.30
C ALA A 200 1.47 -8.95 -22.08
N PHE A 201 2.19 -8.40 -23.06
CA PHE A 201 1.66 -7.31 -23.89
C PHE A 201 0.40 -7.72 -24.64
N ALA A 202 0.38 -8.92 -25.23
CA ALA A 202 -0.83 -9.43 -25.91
C ALA A 202 -2.00 -9.59 -24.92
N ALA A 203 -1.72 -10.10 -23.71
CA ALA A 203 -2.72 -10.29 -22.67
C ALA A 203 -3.27 -8.97 -22.12
N ILE A 204 -2.42 -7.94 -21.97
CA ILE A 204 -2.82 -6.58 -21.54
C ILE A 204 -3.72 -5.92 -22.60
N GLN A 205 -3.43 -6.11 -23.88
CA GLN A 205 -4.21 -5.53 -24.98
C GLN A 205 -5.57 -6.22 -25.21
N ASP A 206 -5.79 -7.41 -24.63
CA ASP A 206 -7.11 -8.05 -24.66
C ASP A 206 -8.03 -7.39 -23.61
N ARG A 207 -8.93 -6.53 -24.10
CA ARG A 207 -9.95 -5.84 -23.29
C ARG A 207 -10.84 -6.78 -22.46
N ASN A 208 -10.91 -8.07 -22.80
CA ASN A 208 -11.72 -9.04 -22.05
C ASN A 208 -10.91 -9.80 -21.01
N ASN A 209 -9.61 -9.52 -20.87
CA ASN A 209 -8.76 -10.20 -19.90
C ASN A 209 -8.94 -9.58 -18.50
N PRO A 210 -9.58 -10.29 -17.55
CA PRO A 210 -9.88 -9.73 -16.23
C PRO A 210 -8.64 -9.50 -15.37
N LEU A 211 -7.47 -10.01 -15.77
CA LEU A 211 -6.21 -9.69 -15.10
C LEU A 211 -5.74 -8.27 -15.40
N TYR A 212 -6.08 -7.71 -16.56
CA TYR A 212 -5.53 -6.42 -16.99
C TYR A 212 -6.62 -5.38 -17.29
N HIS A 213 -7.88 -5.76 -17.05
CA HIS A 213 -9.06 -4.93 -17.22
C HIS A 213 -10.15 -5.30 -16.18
N ASP A 214 -10.48 -4.37 -15.29
CA ASP A 214 -11.57 -4.52 -14.29
C ASP A 214 -12.33 -3.19 -14.18
N GLY A 215 -13.50 -3.11 -14.83
CA GLY A 215 -14.30 -1.89 -14.90
C GLY A 215 -13.53 -0.73 -15.54
N GLU A 216 -13.23 0.31 -14.75
CA GLU A 216 -12.43 1.46 -15.20
C GLU A 216 -10.91 1.24 -15.10
N LEU A 217 -10.47 0.20 -14.37
CA LEU A 217 -9.07 -0.12 -14.16
C LEU A 217 -8.53 -0.88 -15.38
N TYR A 218 -7.45 -0.37 -15.96
CA TYR A 218 -6.75 -1.04 -17.04
C TYR A 218 -5.26 -0.78 -16.97
N VAL A 219 -4.48 -1.76 -17.40
CA VAL A 219 -3.02 -1.64 -17.50
C VAL A 219 -2.62 -0.93 -18.79
N PHE A 220 -1.66 -0.02 -18.69
CA PHE A 220 -0.88 0.48 -19.83
C PHE A 220 0.61 0.28 -19.57
N VAL A 221 1.38 0.16 -20.65
CA VAL A 221 2.83 -0.03 -20.62
C VAL A 221 3.48 0.85 -21.66
N ASN A 222 4.42 1.68 -21.19
CA ASN A 222 5.36 2.41 -22.04
C ASN A 222 6.74 1.80 -21.84
N ASP A 223 7.57 1.74 -22.86
CA ASP A 223 9.01 1.52 -22.64
C ASP A 223 9.66 2.76 -22.01
N ILE A 224 10.92 2.61 -21.60
CA ILE A 224 11.65 3.68 -20.91
C ILE A 224 11.94 4.91 -21.80
N ASP A 225 11.91 4.75 -23.13
CA ASP A 225 12.03 5.85 -24.10
C ASP A 225 10.67 6.53 -24.36
N GLY A 226 9.59 6.00 -23.76
CA GLY A 226 8.23 6.51 -23.81
C GLY A 226 7.37 5.92 -24.92
N GLU A 227 7.82 4.95 -25.71
CA GLU A 227 6.95 4.29 -26.70
C GLU A 227 5.85 3.50 -26.00
N ILE A 228 4.59 3.70 -26.39
CA ILE A 228 3.45 2.98 -25.84
C ILE A 228 3.40 1.59 -26.46
N VAL A 229 3.77 0.57 -25.70
CA VAL A 229 3.95 -0.81 -26.18
C VAL A 229 2.78 -1.74 -25.86
N ALA A 230 1.97 -1.40 -24.85
CA ALA A 230 0.69 -2.07 -24.56
C ALA A 230 -0.29 -1.08 -23.91
N HIS A 231 -1.57 -1.18 -24.24
CA HIS A 231 -2.59 -0.36 -23.61
C HIS A 231 -3.92 -1.10 -23.59
N GLY A 232 -4.48 -1.32 -22.40
CA GLY A 232 -5.67 -2.16 -22.22
C GLY A 232 -6.94 -1.61 -22.85
N ILE A 233 -7.07 -0.28 -22.96
CA ILE A 233 -8.22 0.36 -23.62
C ILE A 233 -7.90 0.75 -25.06
N THR A 234 -7.06 1.75 -25.29
CA THR A 234 -6.89 2.41 -26.58
C THR A 234 -5.77 1.78 -27.44
N PRO A 235 -6.05 0.88 -28.40
CA PRO A 235 -5.00 0.32 -29.26
C PRO A 235 -4.44 1.32 -30.27
N ASP A 236 -5.17 2.39 -30.60
CA ASP A 236 -4.78 3.35 -31.64
C ASP A 236 -3.57 4.23 -31.25
N ILE A 237 -3.18 4.21 -29.97
CA ILE A 237 -2.01 4.95 -29.46
C ILE A 237 -0.74 4.10 -29.38
N LEU A 238 -0.80 2.82 -29.72
CA LEU A 238 0.38 1.96 -29.75
C LEU A 238 1.42 2.48 -30.75
N GLY A 239 2.69 2.47 -30.34
CA GLY A 239 3.81 3.01 -31.11
C GLY A 239 3.91 4.54 -31.13
N GLN A 240 2.94 5.25 -30.54
CA GLN A 240 3.12 6.69 -30.24
C GLN A 240 4.05 6.84 -29.04
N ASN A 241 4.65 8.03 -28.89
CA ASN A 241 5.54 8.32 -27.77
C ASN A 241 4.81 9.15 -26.70
N ALA A 242 4.74 8.62 -25.49
CA ALA A 242 4.10 9.21 -24.31
C ALA A 242 4.70 10.56 -23.91
N ASN A 243 5.97 10.85 -24.24
CA ASN A 243 6.60 12.15 -24.01
C ASN A 243 6.03 13.27 -24.89
N ASN A 244 5.20 12.93 -25.88
CA ASN A 244 4.46 13.90 -26.70
C ASN A 244 2.98 14.02 -26.28
N LEU A 245 2.53 13.25 -25.29
CA LEU A 245 1.15 13.30 -24.83
C LEU A 245 0.98 14.44 -23.82
N VAL A 246 0.06 15.34 -24.15
CA VAL A 246 -0.29 16.49 -23.31
C VAL A 246 -1.78 16.42 -23.02
N ASP A 247 -2.15 16.47 -21.74
CA ASP A 247 -3.55 16.46 -21.33
C ASP A 247 -4.27 17.79 -21.64
N ARG A 248 -5.57 17.87 -21.37
CA ARG A 248 -6.37 19.08 -21.66
C ARG A 248 -5.95 20.33 -20.87
N HIS A 249 -5.15 20.17 -19.81
CA HIS A 249 -4.65 21.26 -18.97
C HIS A 249 -3.18 21.61 -19.26
N GLY A 250 -2.54 20.94 -20.21
CA GLY A 250 -1.15 21.20 -20.58
C GLY A 250 -0.13 20.33 -19.85
N THR A 251 -0.57 19.34 -19.06
CA THR A 251 0.34 18.40 -18.38
C THR A 251 0.95 17.44 -19.38
N ASN A 252 2.29 17.41 -19.51
CA ASN A 252 2.99 16.40 -20.30
C ASN A 252 3.08 15.10 -19.50
N ILE A 253 2.44 14.04 -20.00
CA ILE A 253 2.30 12.77 -19.30
C ILE A 253 3.64 12.02 -19.23
N GLY A 254 4.45 12.04 -20.29
CA GLY A 254 5.76 11.39 -20.27
C GLY A 254 6.76 12.09 -19.35
N GLU A 255 6.78 13.43 -19.32
CA GLU A 255 7.60 14.18 -18.35
C GLU A 255 7.18 13.87 -16.91
N LEU A 256 5.87 13.69 -16.66
CA LEU A 256 5.34 13.32 -15.35
C LEU A 256 5.85 11.95 -14.90
N TYR A 257 5.84 10.94 -15.77
CA TYR A 257 6.40 9.62 -15.46
C TYR A 257 7.92 9.64 -15.28
N ASN A 258 8.64 10.37 -16.13
CA ASN A 258 10.10 10.47 -16.02
C ASN A 258 10.54 11.19 -14.74
N LYS A 259 9.75 12.18 -14.27
CA LYS A 259 10.02 12.90 -13.02
C LYS A 259 9.80 12.02 -11.78
N HIS A 260 8.78 11.16 -11.80
CA HIS A 260 8.36 10.37 -10.63
C HIS A 260 8.69 8.86 -10.77
N GLY A 261 9.59 8.53 -11.68
CA GLY A 261 9.98 7.17 -12.01
C GLY A 261 10.63 6.43 -10.84
N SER A 262 10.01 5.37 -10.36
CA SER A 262 10.54 4.54 -9.27
C SER A 262 10.08 3.08 -9.40
N PRO A 263 10.93 2.09 -9.06
CA PRO A 263 10.52 0.69 -8.97
C PRO A 263 9.57 0.43 -7.80
N TYR A 264 9.54 1.32 -6.80
CA TYR A 264 8.60 1.29 -5.67
C TYR A 264 7.24 1.94 -5.98
N GLY A 265 7.17 2.60 -7.13
CA GLY A 265 5.99 3.23 -7.66
C GLY A 265 5.65 4.60 -7.09
N ALA A 266 4.76 5.29 -7.78
CA ALA A 266 4.28 6.61 -7.42
C ALA A 266 2.86 6.84 -7.92
N TRP A 267 2.13 7.71 -7.22
CA TRP A 267 0.85 8.25 -7.68
C TRP A 267 1.06 9.57 -8.41
N VAL A 268 0.49 9.69 -9.61
CA VAL A 268 0.49 10.92 -10.40
C VAL A 268 -0.92 11.23 -10.91
N GLN A 269 -1.19 12.51 -11.16
CA GLN A 269 -2.47 12.95 -11.70
C GLN A 269 -2.34 13.59 -13.08
N TYR A 270 -3.29 13.29 -13.95
CA TYR A 270 -3.47 13.93 -15.25
C TYR A 270 -4.92 13.73 -15.71
N TYR A 271 -5.30 14.34 -16.83
CA TYR A 271 -6.63 14.16 -17.39
C TYR A 271 -6.64 13.19 -18.56
N TRP A 272 -7.53 12.19 -18.51
CA TRP A 272 -7.61 11.14 -19.52
C TRP A 272 -9.05 10.67 -19.73
N GLY A 273 -9.35 10.05 -20.87
CA GLY A 273 -10.69 9.50 -21.13
C GLY A 273 -10.97 8.32 -20.19
N ASN A 274 -12.17 8.28 -19.60
CA ASN A 274 -12.59 7.19 -18.73
C ASN A 274 -13.36 6.14 -19.55
N PRO A 275 -12.85 4.90 -19.69
CA PRO A 275 -13.52 3.85 -20.48
C PRO A 275 -14.87 3.42 -19.91
N ALA A 276 -15.13 3.67 -18.62
CA ALA A 276 -16.41 3.36 -17.98
C ALA A 276 -17.49 4.42 -18.26
N THR A 277 -17.10 5.57 -18.82
CA THR A 277 -18.05 6.62 -19.22
C THR A 277 -18.24 6.63 -20.73
N GLU A 278 -19.48 6.70 -21.19
CA GLU A 278 -19.82 6.85 -22.61
C GLU A 278 -19.66 8.32 -23.07
N THR A 279 -18.56 8.98 -22.70
CA THR A 279 -18.30 10.39 -23.04
C THR A 279 -16.90 10.58 -23.64
N ASP A 280 -16.77 11.56 -24.53
CA ASP A 280 -15.47 11.98 -25.09
C ASP A 280 -14.73 12.97 -24.17
N GLU A 281 -15.30 13.31 -23.01
CA GLU A 281 -14.67 14.21 -22.04
C GLU A 281 -13.55 13.48 -21.29
N THR A 282 -12.48 14.22 -21.00
CA THR A 282 -11.41 13.70 -20.12
C THR A 282 -11.76 13.99 -18.66
N GLU A 283 -11.48 13.02 -17.80
CA GLU A 283 -11.73 13.08 -16.37
C GLU A 283 -10.39 13.09 -15.62
N ARG A 284 -10.42 13.55 -14.36
CA ARG A 284 -9.23 13.49 -13.50
C ARG A 284 -8.90 12.02 -13.26
N LYS A 285 -7.71 11.60 -13.69
CA LYS A 285 -7.19 10.25 -13.49
C LYS A 285 -6.04 10.30 -12.50
N LEU A 286 -6.12 9.48 -11.46
CA LEU A 286 -5.02 9.25 -10.53
C LEU A 286 -4.41 7.90 -10.89
N THR A 287 -3.14 7.88 -11.26
CA THR A 287 -2.48 6.68 -11.77
C THR A 287 -1.37 6.26 -10.81
N TRP A 288 -1.46 5.01 -10.35
CA TRP A 288 -0.32 4.31 -9.77
C TRP A 288 0.51 3.75 -10.91
N PHE A 289 1.82 4.00 -10.87
CA PHE A 289 2.72 3.39 -11.83
C PHE A 289 4.05 3.02 -11.18
N VAL A 290 4.74 2.06 -11.78
CA VAL A 290 6.14 1.71 -11.46
C VAL A 290 7.01 1.88 -12.70
N GLN A 291 8.28 2.21 -12.49
CA GLN A 291 9.32 2.10 -13.51
C GLN A 291 10.29 0.99 -13.14
N SER A 292 10.23 -0.11 -13.88
CA SER A 292 11.08 -1.28 -13.65
C SER A 292 11.24 -2.10 -14.93
N ALA A 293 12.32 -2.87 -15.03
CA ALA A 293 12.64 -3.72 -16.19
C ALA A 293 12.62 -2.99 -17.55
N GLY A 294 12.90 -1.68 -17.57
CA GLY A 294 12.87 -0.86 -18.79
C GLY A 294 11.47 -0.43 -19.25
N TYR A 295 10.47 -0.50 -18.37
CA TYR A 295 9.09 -0.15 -18.64
C TYR A 295 8.52 0.78 -17.58
N THR A 296 7.64 1.69 -18.01
CA THR A 296 6.65 2.36 -17.17
C THR A 296 5.36 1.56 -17.26
N ILE A 297 4.87 1.02 -16.14
CA ILE A 297 3.65 0.22 -16.07
C ILE A 297 2.69 0.92 -15.12
N GLY A 298 1.48 1.22 -15.57
CA GLY A 298 0.54 1.96 -14.75
C GLY A 298 -0.92 1.53 -14.90
N VAL A 299 -1.68 1.80 -13.84
CA VAL A 299 -3.13 1.64 -13.73
C VAL A 299 -3.66 2.86 -12.99
N GLY A 300 -4.81 3.39 -13.42
CA GLY A 300 -5.38 4.54 -12.71
C GLY A 300 -6.87 4.45 -12.49
N ILE A 301 -7.30 5.28 -11.54
CA ILE A 301 -8.65 5.42 -11.00
C ILE A 301 -9.23 6.78 -11.41
N TYR A 302 -10.55 6.89 -11.46
CA TYR A 302 -11.25 8.12 -11.85
C TYR A 302 -12.19 8.60 -10.73
N PRO A 303 -11.63 9.23 -9.67
CA PRO A 303 -12.38 9.52 -8.44
C PRO A 303 -13.57 10.48 -8.63
N ASP A 304 -13.53 11.32 -9.67
CA ASP A 304 -14.58 12.32 -9.92
C ASP A 304 -15.66 11.81 -10.90
N SER A 305 -15.57 10.56 -11.36
CA SER A 305 -16.47 10.06 -12.39
C SER A 305 -17.92 10.00 -11.88
N PRO A 306 -18.93 10.46 -12.64
CA PRO A 306 -20.34 10.45 -12.24
C PRO A 306 -20.91 9.06 -11.90
N GLY A 307 -20.20 7.99 -12.28
CA GLY A 307 -20.53 6.60 -11.99
C GLY A 307 -19.49 5.86 -11.14
N ALA A 308 -18.48 6.55 -10.59
CA ALA A 308 -17.54 5.93 -9.66
C ALA A 308 -18.35 5.36 -8.47
N PRO A 309 -18.13 4.09 -8.08
CA PRO A 309 -18.73 3.56 -6.87
C PRO A 309 -18.34 4.47 -5.73
N ARG A 310 -19.31 5.15 -5.12
CA ARG A 310 -19.02 5.90 -3.90
C ARG A 310 -18.86 4.88 -2.80
N SER A 311 -17.62 4.59 -2.45
CA SER A 311 -17.33 3.72 -1.33
C SER A 311 -17.98 4.31 -0.07
N PRO A 312 -18.61 3.48 0.76
CA PRO A 312 -19.12 3.92 2.05
C PRO A 312 -18.00 4.55 2.88
N ILE A 313 -18.28 5.69 3.50
CA ILE A 313 -17.35 6.31 4.45
C ILE A 313 -17.52 5.59 5.78
N ILE A 314 -16.50 4.83 6.16
CA ILE A 314 -16.47 4.02 7.38
C ILE A 314 -15.49 4.60 8.39
N SER A 315 -15.67 4.25 9.67
CA SER A 315 -14.78 4.71 10.75
C SER A 315 -13.35 4.16 10.61
N GLU A 316 -12.40 4.76 11.32
CA GLU A 316 -11.01 4.24 11.39
C GLU A 316 -10.94 2.81 11.91
N TYR A 317 -11.73 2.51 12.95
CA TYR A 317 -11.88 1.16 13.48
C TYR A 317 -12.33 0.18 12.38
N ASP A 318 -13.37 0.52 11.61
CA ASP A 318 -13.86 -0.38 10.56
C ASP A 318 -12.82 -0.59 9.44
N ARG A 319 -11.92 0.38 9.20
CA ARG A 319 -10.80 0.21 8.25
C ARG A 319 -9.80 -0.83 8.74
N GLU A 320 -9.41 -0.77 10.01
CA GLU A 320 -8.55 -1.79 10.62
C GLU A 320 -9.22 -3.17 10.54
N ARG A 321 -10.54 -3.24 10.78
CA ARG A 321 -11.32 -4.48 10.61
C ARG A 321 -11.31 -4.99 9.17
N GLN A 322 -11.34 -4.11 8.15
CA GLN A 322 -11.18 -4.54 6.74
C GLN A 322 -9.82 -5.19 6.49
N GLU A 323 -8.74 -4.70 7.11
CA GLU A 323 -7.41 -5.29 6.99
C GLU A 323 -7.35 -6.67 7.67
N VAL A 324 -8.00 -6.83 8.82
CA VAL A 324 -8.16 -8.14 9.47
C VAL A 324 -8.89 -9.12 8.56
N ALA A 325 -10.04 -8.71 7.99
CA ALA A 325 -10.80 -9.55 7.06
C ALA A 325 -9.97 -9.91 5.81
N TRP A 326 -9.19 -8.96 5.28
CA TRP A 326 -8.29 -9.19 4.16
C TRP A 326 -7.24 -10.25 4.49
N ASN A 327 -6.51 -10.08 5.60
CA ASN A 327 -5.47 -11.03 6.02
C ASN A 327 -6.06 -12.41 6.28
N MET A 328 -7.21 -12.50 6.96
CA MET A 328 -7.91 -13.75 7.22
C MET A 328 -8.30 -14.48 5.92
N VAL A 329 -8.77 -13.74 4.91
CA VAL A 329 -9.08 -14.32 3.59
C VAL A 329 -7.81 -14.81 2.89
N MET A 330 -6.73 -14.02 2.87
CA MET A 330 -5.48 -14.42 2.22
C MET A 330 -4.83 -15.64 2.89
N ASP A 331 -4.80 -15.68 4.22
CA ASP A 331 -4.33 -16.84 4.98
C ASP A 331 -5.15 -18.10 4.64
N ALA A 332 -6.46 -17.96 4.45
CA ALA A 332 -7.32 -19.05 4.02
C ALA A 332 -7.10 -19.45 2.56
N VAL A 333 -6.88 -18.51 1.64
CA VAL A 333 -6.53 -18.81 0.24
C VAL A 333 -5.26 -19.67 0.18
N ASP A 334 -4.21 -19.25 0.90
CA ASP A 334 -2.94 -19.99 0.96
C ASP A 334 -3.13 -21.37 1.59
N ALA A 335 -3.83 -21.44 2.72
CA ALA A 335 -4.10 -22.69 3.43
C ALA A 335 -4.97 -23.67 2.61
N LEU A 336 -5.92 -23.18 1.81
CA LEU A 336 -6.70 -24.02 0.88
C LEU A 336 -5.82 -24.63 -0.20
N GLY A 337 -4.83 -23.88 -0.70
CA GLY A 337 -3.84 -24.38 -1.66
C GLY A 337 -2.94 -25.49 -1.08
N MET A 338 -2.74 -25.50 0.23
CA MET A 338 -1.91 -26.50 0.93
C MET A 338 -2.69 -27.76 1.37
N ASP A 339 -3.81 -27.59 2.07
CA ASP A 339 -4.65 -28.68 2.57
C ASP A 339 -6.11 -28.24 2.65
N MET A 340 -6.80 -28.32 1.51
CA MET A 340 -8.20 -27.94 1.38
C MET A 340 -9.13 -28.58 2.44
N HIS A 341 -8.97 -29.87 2.73
CA HIS A 341 -9.90 -30.56 3.65
C HIS A 341 -9.74 -30.05 5.08
N ARG A 342 -8.49 -29.92 5.53
CA ARG A 342 -8.18 -29.42 6.88
C ARG A 342 -8.59 -27.96 7.02
N THR A 343 -8.32 -27.13 6.02
CA THR A 343 -8.65 -25.71 6.05
C THR A 343 -10.16 -25.50 6.11
N MET A 344 -10.95 -26.24 5.31
CA MET A 344 -12.41 -26.18 5.38
C MET A 344 -12.97 -26.62 6.75
N GLN A 345 -12.32 -27.56 7.43
CA GLN A 345 -12.69 -27.95 8.80
C GLN A 345 -12.37 -26.85 9.82
N ALA A 346 -11.18 -26.25 9.72
CA ALA A 346 -10.76 -25.14 10.58
C ALA A 346 -11.70 -23.93 10.43
N ILE A 347 -12.06 -23.57 9.19
CA ILE A 347 -13.03 -22.50 8.92
C ILE A 347 -14.37 -22.76 9.59
N GLN A 348 -14.84 -24.01 9.63
CA GLN A 348 -16.12 -24.37 10.26
C GLN A 348 -16.06 -24.54 11.78
N ASP A 349 -14.88 -24.48 12.39
CA ASP A 349 -14.72 -24.56 13.84
C ASP A 349 -14.82 -23.15 14.46
N PRO A 350 -15.90 -22.80 15.17
CA PRO A 350 -16.08 -21.46 15.72
C PRO A 350 -15.06 -21.08 16.81
N GLU A 351 -14.30 -22.05 17.33
CA GLU A 351 -13.22 -21.80 18.29
C GLU A 351 -11.86 -21.56 17.62
N ASP A 352 -11.78 -21.65 16.28
CA ASP A 352 -10.55 -21.41 15.52
C ASP A 352 -10.31 -19.91 15.33
N THR A 353 -9.48 -19.34 16.21
CA THR A 353 -9.16 -17.90 16.21
C THR A 353 -8.36 -17.43 14.99
N LEU A 354 -7.94 -18.32 14.09
CA LEU A 354 -7.32 -17.92 12.83
C LEU A 354 -8.37 -17.49 11.80
N TYR A 355 -9.55 -18.09 11.85
CA TYR A 355 -10.62 -17.92 10.86
C TYR A 355 -11.92 -17.36 11.45
N HIS A 356 -11.86 -16.96 12.74
CA HIS A 356 -12.93 -16.32 13.49
C HIS A 356 -12.34 -15.23 14.39
N ASP A 357 -12.85 -14.02 14.24
CA ASP A 357 -12.49 -12.88 15.08
C ASP A 357 -13.70 -11.95 15.24
N GLU A 358 -14.38 -12.06 16.39
CA GLU A 358 -15.62 -11.34 16.71
C GLU A 358 -16.69 -11.50 15.61
N GLU A 359 -16.98 -10.44 14.84
CA GLU A 359 -17.93 -10.44 13.73
C GLU A 359 -17.37 -10.96 12.40
N ILE A 360 -16.05 -11.08 12.29
CA ILE A 360 -15.36 -11.51 11.06
C ILE A 360 -15.22 -13.02 11.07
N TYR A 361 -15.74 -13.64 10.02
CA TYR A 361 -15.68 -15.08 9.81
C TYR A 361 -15.59 -15.39 8.31
N LEU A 362 -15.09 -16.58 7.98
CA LEU A 362 -14.96 -17.01 6.59
C LEU A 362 -16.20 -17.73 6.05
N THR A 363 -16.46 -17.52 4.77
CA THR A 363 -17.35 -18.30 3.92
C THR A 363 -16.55 -18.75 2.70
N VAL A 364 -16.64 -20.03 2.34
CA VAL A 364 -16.02 -20.55 1.12
C VAL A 364 -17.11 -21.09 0.23
N LEU A 365 -17.14 -20.65 -1.02
CA LEU A 365 -18.06 -21.11 -2.06
C LEU A 365 -17.28 -21.85 -3.14
N ASP A 366 -17.90 -22.85 -3.78
CA ASP A 366 -17.35 -23.43 -5.00
C ASP A 366 -17.66 -22.56 -6.24
N GLN A 367 -17.20 -23.03 -7.40
CA GLN A 367 -17.36 -22.32 -8.67
C GLN A 367 -18.83 -22.09 -9.07
N ASP A 368 -19.75 -22.92 -8.58
CA ASP A 368 -21.18 -22.88 -8.89
C ASP A 368 -21.98 -22.07 -7.85
N GLY A 369 -21.30 -21.55 -6.82
CA GLY A 369 -21.91 -20.73 -5.76
C GLY A 369 -22.43 -21.55 -4.57
N VAL A 370 -22.10 -22.84 -4.47
CA VAL A 370 -22.48 -23.66 -3.32
C VAL A 370 -21.54 -23.37 -2.15
N ILE A 371 -22.10 -23.12 -0.97
CA ILE A 371 -21.34 -22.87 0.25
C ILE A 371 -20.70 -24.17 0.72
N MET A 372 -19.38 -24.22 0.70
CA MET A 372 -18.56 -25.38 1.06
C MET A 372 -18.11 -25.34 2.53
N ALA A 373 -17.96 -24.14 3.08
CA ALA A 373 -17.68 -23.90 4.48
C ALA A 373 -18.27 -22.55 4.88
N HIS A 374 -18.78 -22.46 6.10
CA HIS A 374 -19.25 -21.20 6.67
C HIS A 374 -18.93 -21.20 8.16
N GLY A 375 -18.24 -20.16 8.63
CA GLY A 375 -17.75 -20.12 10.01
C GLY A 375 -18.85 -20.12 11.06
N VAL A 376 -19.84 -19.24 10.92
CA VAL A 376 -20.87 -19.07 11.96
C VAL A 376 -22.03 -20.05 11.82
N SER A 377 -22.54 -20.23 10.60
CA SER A 377 -23.79 -20.93 10.33
C SER A 377 -23.55 -22.27 9.59
N PRO A 378 -23.33 -23.38 10.30
CA PRO A 378 -23.05 -24.68 9.68
C PRO A 378 -24.23 -25.20 8.83
N ASP A 379 -25.45 -24.76 9.11
CA ASP A 379 -26.65 -25.11 8.33
C ASP A 379 -26.64 -24.52 6.91
N LEU A 380 -25.76 -23.55 6.61
CA LEU A 380 -25.57 -23.01 5.26
C LEU A 380 -24.66 -23.88 4.39
N VAL A 381 -23.93 -24.83 4.95
CA VAL A 381 -23.04 -25.70 4.17
C VAL A 381 -23.88 -26.60 3.26
N GLY A 382 -23.59 -26.53 1.96
CA GLY A 382 -24.33 -27.20 0.89
C GLY A 382 -25.50 -26.39 0.32
N VAL A 383 -25.77 -25.19 0.82
CA VAL A 383 -26.76 -24.26 0.25
C VAL A 383 -26.14 -23.52 -0.93
N ASP A 384 -26.90 -23.38 -2.01
CA ASP A 384 -26.53 -22.56 -3.17
C ASP A 384 -26.80 -21.08 -2.84
N ALA A 385 -25.78 -20.24 -2.96
CA ALA A 385 -25.92 -18.79 -2.71
C ALA A 385 -26.91 -18.12 -3.66
N HIS A 386 -27.19 -18.70 -4.84
CA HIS A 386 -28.22 -18.23 -5.76
C HIS A 386 -29.64 -18.41 -5.23
N ASP A 387 -29.85 -19.28 -4.24
CA ASP A 387 -31.13 -19.44 -3.55
C ASP A 387 -31.29 -18.49 -2.36
N ILE A 388 -30.27 -17.67 -2.06
CA ILE A 388 -30.26 -16.75 -0.93
C ILE A 388 -30.55 -15.33 -1.43
N THR A 389 -31.55 -14.70 -0.82
CA THR A 389 -31.89 -13.29 -1.05
C THR A 389 -31.90 -12.56 0.28
N ASP A 390 -31.19 -11.44 0.37
CA ASP A 390 -31.16 -10.62 1.58
C ASP A 390 -32.48 -9.86 1.82
N MET A 391 -32.56 -9.14 2.94
CA MET A 391 -33.78 -8.40 3.31
C MET A 391 -34.15 -7.26 2.34
N GLN A 392 -33.21 -6.79 1.52
CA GLN A 392 -33.41 -5.74 0.52
C GLN A 392 -33.74 -6.30 -0.87
N GLY A 393 -33.75 -7.63 -1.03
CA GLY A 393 -34.01 -8.30 -2.30
C GLY A 393 -32.75 -8.58 -3.12
N THR A 394 -31.55 -8.42 -2.57
CA THR A 394 -30.28 -8.72 -3.23
C THR A 394 -30.06 -10.23 -3.28
N ASN A 395 -29.92 -10.81 -4.48
CA ASN A 395 -29.54 -12.22 -4.63
C ASN A 395 -28.03 -12.38 -4.43
N LEU A 396 -27.60 -13.23 -3.49
CA LEU A 396 -26.19 -13.32 -3.12
C LEU A 396 -25.33 -14.03 -4.16
N GLY A 397 -25.84 -15.10 -4.78
CA GLY A 397 -25.11 -15.79 -5.86
C GLY A 397 -24.86 -14.86 -7.06
N GLU A 398 -25.90 -14.15 -7.52
CA GLU A 398 -25.77 -13.16 -8.60
C GLU A 398 -24.80 -12.02 -8.23
N LEU A 399 -24.86 -11.53 -6.98
CA LEU A 399 -23.95 -10.51 -6.47
C LEU A 399 -22.49 -10.99 -6.52
N PHE A 400 -22.23 -12.22 -6.07
CA PHE A 400 -20.87 -12.76 -6.01
C PHE A 400 -20.32 -13.04 -7.41
N ASP A 401 -21.12 -13.61 -8.31
CA ASP A 401 -20.73 -13.86 -9.70
C ASP A 401 -20.38 -12.57 -10.45
N ALA A 402 -21.20 -11.53 -10.29
CA ALA A 402 -20.97 -10.23 -10.92
C ALA A 402 -19.73 -9.50 -10.38
N ASN A 403 -19.20 -9.92 -9.23
CA ASN A 403 -18.10 -9.25 -8.53
C ASN A 403 -16.85 -10.13 -8.36
N ARG A 404 -16.74 -11.23 -9.11
CA ARG A 404 -15.48 -11.99 -9.19
C ARG A 404 -14.38 -11.15 -9.84
N SER A 405 -13.37 -10.79 -9.06
CA SER A 405 -12.14 -10.14 -9.54
C SER A 405 -10.93 -10.92 -9.05
N PRO A 406 -9.90 -11.16 -9.90
CA PRO A 406 -8.69 -11.90 -9.50
C PRO A 406 -7.89 -11.19 -8.40
N TYR A 407 -8.15 -9.91 -8.16
CA TYR A 407 -7.51 -9.08 -7.13
C TYR A 407 -8.35 -8.95 -5.85
N GLY A 408 -9.49 -9.63 -5.82
CA GLY A 408 -10.49 -9.52 -4.79
C GLY A 408 -11.40 -8.30 -4.96
N LYS A 409 -12.62 -8.39 -4.42
CA LYS A 409 -13.59 -7.29 -4.52
C LYS A 409 -14.51 -7.25 -3.31
N TRP A 410 -14.70 -6.06 -2.74
CA TRP A 410 -15.71 -5.82 -1.74
C TRP A 410 -17.10 -5.71 -2.37
N VAL A 411 -18.07 -6.36 -1.77
CA VAL A 411 -19.50 -6.27 -2.09
C VAL A 411 -20.29 -5.91 -0.86
N GLU A 412 -21.50 -5.38 -1.07
CA GLU A 412 -22.37 -4.88 -0.02
C GLU A 412 -23.70 -5.61 -0.06
N TYR A 413 -24.18 -6.06 1.10
CA TYR A 413 -25.49 -6.67 1.26
C TYR A 413 -25.91 -6.63 2.73
N TYR A 414 -27.11 -7.09 3.06
CA TYR A 414 -27.57 -7.16 4.45
C TYR A 414 -27.50 -8.59 4.97
N TRP A 415 -26.91 -8.79 6.16
CA TRP A 415 -26.74 -10.11 6.76
C TRP A 415 -26.87 -10.08 8.28
N PRO A 416 -27.33 -11.16 8.94
CA PRO A 416 -27.29 -11.25 10.40
C PRO A 416 -25.86 -11.07 10.92
N ASN A 417 -25.70 -10.24 11.96
CA ASN A 417 -24.41 -10.03 12.62
C ASN A 417 -24.27 -11.06 13.77
N PRO A 418 -23.22 -11.90 13.78
CA PRO A 418 -23.11 -13.00 14.75
C PRO A 418 -22.90 -12.54 16.20
N ILE A 419 -22.48 -11.28 16.43
CA ILE A 419 -22.19 -10.76 17.77
C ILE A 419 -23.30 -9.88 18.34
N THR A 420 -24.33 -9.52 17.55
CA THR A 420 -25.46 -8.73 18.05
C THR A 420 -26.58 -9.64 18.55
N ASP A 421 -27.23 -9.24 19.65
CA ASP A 421 -28.33 -9.98 20.27
C ASP A 421 -29.66 -9.89 19.46
N THR A 422 -29.60 -9.51 18.18
CA THR A 422 -30.77 -9.28 17.32
C THR A 422 -30.69 -10.10 16.04
N ASP A 423 -31.80 -10.71 15.65
CA ASP A 423 -31.93 -11.39 14.35
C ASP A 423 -32.13 -10.40 13.18
N GLU A 424 -32.05 -9.09 13.42
CA GLU A 424 -32.20 -8.08 12.36
C GLU A 424 -30.92 -8.01 11.51
N PRO A 425 -30.99 -8.21 10.19
CA PRO A 425 -29.81 -8.13 9.35
C PRO A 425 -29.23 -6.71 9.32
N GLU A 426 -27.92 -6.62 9.40
CA GLU A 426 -27.16 -5.37 9.38
C GLU A 426 -26.47 -5.20 8.02
N PHE A 427 -26.10 -3.96 7.69
CA PHE A 427 -25.29 -3.69 6.51
C PHE A 427 -23.93 -4.37 6.65
N LYS A 428 -23.55 -5.16 5.66
CA LYS A 428 -22.32 -5.93 5.62
C LYS A 428 -21.51 -5.58 4.38
N MET A 429 -20.22 -5.34 4.58
CA MET A 429 -19.23 -5.30 3.50
C MET A 429 -18.45 -6.61 3.50
N LEU A 430 -18.42 -7.32 2.38
CA LEU A 430 -17.79 -8.64 2.25
C LEU A 430 -16.73 -8.61 1.15
N LEU A 431 -15.49 -8.93 1.52
CA LEU A 431 -14.40 -9.17 0.59
C LEU A 431 -14.58 -10.55 -0.06
N LEU A 432 -14.54 -10.60 -1.39
CA LEU A 432 -14.56 -11.82 -2.19
C LEU A 432 -13.19 -12.01 -2.84
N VAL A 433 -12.50 -13.12 -2.60
CA VAL A 433 -11.20 -13.44 -3.23
C VAL A 433 -11.23 -14.81 -3.89
N PRO A 434 -10.98 -14.91 -5.21
CA PRO A 434 -10.86 -16.21 -5.88
C PRO A 434 -9.66 -17.03 -5.38
N ALA A 435 -9.88 -18.32 -5.14
CA ALA A 435 -8.86 -19.28 -4.73
C ALA A 435 -8.99 -20.57 -5.56
N GLY A 436 -8.38 -20.58 -6.75
CA GLY A 436 -8.56 -21.67 -7.71
C GLY A 436 -10.02 -21.78 -8.17
N ASN A 437 -10.68 -22.89 -7.85
CA ASN A 437 -12.10 -23.12 -8.17
C ASN A 437 -13.05 -22.67 -7.05
N TYR A 438 -12.54 -21.98 -6.03
CA TYR A 438 -13.31 -21.51 -4.89
C TYR A 438 -13.35 -19.99 -4.84
N LEU A 439 -14.33 -19.46 -4.14
CA LEU A 439 -14.41 -18.07 -3.70
C LEU A 439 -14.33 -18.05 -2.18
N VAL A 440 -13.33 -17.39 -1.63
CA VAL A 440 -13.12 -17.23 -0.18
C VAL A 440 -13.57 -15.82 0.20
N ALA A 441 -14.35 -15.70 1.26
CA ALA A 441 -14.94 -14.44 1.64
C ALA A 441 -14.99 -14.22 3.14
N ALA A 442 -14.63 -13.01 3.59
CA ALA A 442 -14.85 -12.52 4.95
C ALA A 442 -15.30 -11.07 4.87
N GLY A 443 -15.96 -10.57 5.91
CA GLY A 443 -16.54 -9.25 5.86
C GLY A 443 -16.75 -8.65 7.23
N ILE A 444 -17.05 -7.36 7.21
CA ILE A 444 -17.26 -6.51 8.39
C ILE A 444 -18.67 -5.93 8.39
N TYR A 445 -19.11 -5.46 9.55
CA TYR A 445 -20.37 -4.77 9.76
C TYR A 445 -20.07 -3.32 10.18
N PRO A 446 -19.85 -2.40 9.22
CA PRO A 446 -19.21 -1.13 9.50
C PRO A 446 -20.13 -0.09 10.16
N HIS A 447 -19.52 0.82 10.91
CA HIS A 447 -20.14 2.03 11.41
C HIS A 447 -20.04 3.13 10.37
N MET A 448 -21.17 3.38 9.69
CA MET A 448 -21.27 4.39 8.64
C MET A 448 -21.19 5.82 9.21
N LEU A 449 -20.32 6.65 8.64
CA LEU A 449 -20.24 8.08 8.96
C LEU A 449 -21.25 8.87 8.11
N GLU A 450 -21.83 9.94 8.68
CA GLU A 450 -22.67 10.86 7.89
C GLU A 450 -21.80 11.58 6.83
N PRO A 451 -22.25 11.66 5.57
CA PRO A 451 -21.50 12.25 4.47
C PRO A 451 -21.32 13.77 4.56
#